data_AF-A0A520X5Q5-F1
#
_entry.id   AF-A0A520X5Q5-F1
#
_cell.length_a   1.000
_cell.length_b   1.000
_cell.length_c   1.000
_cell.angle_alpha   90.00
_cell.angle_beta   90.00
_cell.angle_gamma   90.00
#
_symmetry.space_group_name_H-M   'P 1'
#
loop_
_entity.id
_entity.type
_entity.pdbx_description
1 polymer ?
#
loop_
_entity_poly.entity_id
_entity_poly.type
_entity_poly.pdbx_seq_one_letter_code
_entity_poly.pdbx_strand_id
1 'polypeptide(L)'
;MLKSKKLFVILFLIAGFLFLFGNVQKASAQNGIFISTLSKIPGYKIIKDYGIGSNAYFFSSNSYSAKKTISAIFNNINKRAPQGANACINFKLFSARGRFFVGYCEYVTISSSK
;
A
#
# COMPACT_ATOMS: atom_id res chain seq x y z
N MET A 1 -54.79 19.56 7.39
CA MET A 1 -53.53 19.68 6.60
C MET A 1 -52.30 19.17 7.38
N LEU A 2 -52.25 17.89 7.80
CA LEU A 2 -51.17 17.39 8.67
C LEU A 2 -50.51 16.06 8.21
N LYS A 3 -50.73 15.63 6.96
CA LYS A 3 -50.16 14.37 6.43
C LYS A 3 -48.87 14.53 5.60
N SER A 4 -48.53 15.74 5.14
CA SER A 4 -47.41 15.95 4.20
C SER A 4 -46.04 16.15 4.87
N LYS A 5 -45.99 16.74 6.07
CA LYS A 5 -44.71 17.08 6.72
C LYS A 5 -43.89 15.86 7.16
N LYS A 6 -44.53 14.77 7.60
CA LYS A 6 -43.84 13.54 8.01
C LYS A 6 -43.20 12.80 6.82
N LEU A 7 -43.85 12.84 5.66
CA LEU A 7 -43.35 12.21 4.44
C LEU A 7 -42.08 12.91 3.94
N PHE A 8 -42.05 14.24 4.02
CA PHE A 8 -40.91 15.05 3.58
C PHE A 8 -39.66 14.83 4.44
N VAL A 9 -39.83 14.67 5.76
CA VAL A 9 -38.72 14.38 6.68
C VAL A 9 -38.14 12.98 6.44
N ILE A 10 -38.99 11.99 6.17
CA ILE A 10 -38.55 10.62 5.86
C ILE A 10 -37.78 10.59 4.53
N LEU A 11 -38.26 11.30 3.51
CA LEU A 11 -37.55 11.43 2.22
C LEU A 11 -36.18 12.13 2.38
N PHE A 12 -36.09 13.16 3.23
CA PHE A 12 -34.82 13.84 3.51
C PHE A 12 -33.84 12.95 4.27
N LEU A 13 -34.31 12.12 5.20
CA LEU A 13 -33.48 11.15 5.93
C LEU A 13 -32.96 10.04 5.01
N ILE A 14 -33.78 9.54 4.09
CA ILE A 14 -33.37 8.51 3.12
C ILE A 14 -32.37 9.10 2.11
N ALA A 15 -32.63 10.31 1.60
CA ALA A 15 -31.71 10.99 0.69
C ALA A 15 -30.37 11.33 1.38
N GLY A 16 -30.40 11.78 2.65
CA GLY A 16 -29.20 12.01 3.44
C GLY A 16 -28.42 10.73 3.74
N PHE A 17 -29.10 9.62 4.03
CA PHE A 17 -28.46 8.32 4.23
C PHE A 17 -27.82 7.80 2.93
N LEU A 18 -28.49 7.94 1.78
CA LEU A 18 -27.92 7.61 0.47
C LEU A 18 -26.76 8.53 0.08
N PHE A 19 -26.76 9.80 0.50
CA PHE A 19 -25.64 10.72 0.24
C PHE A 19 -24.42 10.45 1.14
N LEU A 20 -24.66 10.08 2.40
CA LEU A 20 -23.61 9.77 3.38
C LEU A 20 -22.99 8.38 3.17
N PHE A 21 -23.78 7.40 2.71
CA PHE A 21 -23.33 6.01 2.54
C PHE A 21 -23.27 5.51 1.09
N GLY A 22 -23.94 6.17 0.14
CA GLY A 22 -23.89 5.81 -1.29
C GLY A 22 -22.57 6.19 -1.96
N ASN A 23 -21.82 7.11 -1.36
CA ASN A 23 -20.46 7.47 -1.76
C ASN A 23 -19.41 7.01 -0.75
N VAL A 24 -19.64 5.86 -0.09
CA VAL A 24 -18.49 5.05 0.33
C VAL A 24 -17.92 4.42 -0.95
N GLN A 25 -17.37 5.27 -1.82
CA GLN A 25 -16.29 4.85 -2.69
C GLN A 25 -15.33 4.17 -1.73
N LYS A 26 -15.22 2.85 -1.88
CA LYS A 26 -14.11 2.08 -1.33
C LYS A 26 -12.89 2.95 -1.60
N ALA A 27 -12.38 3.61 -0.57
CA ALA A 27 -11.02 4.10 -0.60
C ALA A 27 -10.26 2.82 -0.83
N SER A 28 -9.93 2.57 -2.10
CA SER A 28 -9.10 1.46 -2.51
C SER A 28 -7.81 1.75 -1.79
N ALA A 29 -7.63 1.12 -0.62
CA ALA A 29 -6.31 0.93 -0.07
C ALA A 29 -5.53 0.39 -1.26
N GLN A 30 -4.60 1.18 -1.79
CA GLN A 30 -3.58 0.60 -2.65
C GLN A 30 -3.06 -0.57 -1.82
N ASN A 31 -3.28 -1.80 -2.31
CA ASN A 31 -2.81 -3.05 -1.69
C ASN A 31 -1.28 -3.02 -1.73
N GLY A 32 -0.69 -2.13 -0.95
CA GLY A 32 0.74 -2.02 -0.77
C GLY A 32 1.17 -3.18 0.10
N ILE A 33 2.20 -3.87 -0.33
CA ILE A 33 2.83 -4.87 0.52
C ILE A 33 3.55 -4.14 1.66
N PHE A 34 3.59 -4.77 2.82
CA PHE A 34 4.32 -4.24 3.96
C PHE A 34 5.83 -4.29 3.69
N ILE A 35 6.56 -3.19 3.90
CA ILE A 35 8.01 -3.14 3.64
C ILE A 35 8.74 -2.96 4.96
N SER A 36 9.74 -3.82 5.21
CA SER A 36 10.56 -3.78 6.42
C SER A 36 12.02 -4.02 6.10
N THR A 37 12.89 -3.32 6.81
CA THR A 37 14.34 -3.56 6.81
C THR A 37 14.73 -4.75 7.70
N LEU A 38 13.82 -5.23 8.55
CA LEU A 38 14.03 -6.37 9.44
C LEU A 38 13.73 -7.68 8.73
N SER A 39 14.41 -8.76 9.13
CA SER A 39 14.16 -10.13 8.67
C SER A 39 12.93 -10.78 9.31
N LYS A 40 12.46 -10.24 10.44
CA LYS A 40 11.29 -10.72 11.18
C LYS A 40 10.45 -9.53 11.61
N ILE A 41 9.14 -9.71 11.55
CA ILE A 41 8.17 -8.68 11.94
C ILE A 41 7.51 -9.18 13.24
N PRO A 42 7.69 -8.48 14.37
CA PRO A 42 7.09 -8.89 15.63
C PRO A 42 5.57 -9.08 15.52
N GLY A 43 5.07 -10.20 16.06
CA GLY A 43 3.63 -10.54 16.00
C GLY A 43 3.16 -11.15 14.68
N TYR A 44 4.07 -11.39 13.74
CA TYR A 44 3.78 -12.06 12.47
C TYR A 44 4.72 -13.24 12.23
N LYS A 45 4.21 -14.28 11.58
CA LYS A 45 4.98 -15.42 11.07
C LYS A 45 5.01 -15.39 9.55
N ILE A 46 6.15 -15.76 8.98
CA ILE A 46 6.28 -15.99 7.55
C ILE A 46 5.61 -17.33 7.26
N ILE A 47 4.58 -17.32 6.42
CA ILE A 47 3.84 -18.52 6.00
C ILE A 47 4.22 -18.97 4.59
N LYS A 48 4.88 -18.09 3.82
CA LYS A 48 5.43 -18.42 2.50
C LYS A 48 6.55 -17.46 2.14
N ASP A 49 7.61 -18.01 1.55
CA ASP A 49 8.75 -17.28 1.00
C ASP A 49 8.74 -17.39 -0.53
N TYR A 50 8.96 -16.28 -1.21
CA TYR A 50 9.04 -16.19 -2.68
C TYR A 50 10.45 -15.85 -3.17
N GLY A 51 11.42 -15.74 -2.25
CA GLY A 51 12.82 -15.44 -2.52
C GLY A 51 13.14 -13.95 -2.61
N ILE A 52 14.40 -13.68 -2.98
CA ILE A 52 14.94 -12.33 -3.10
C ILE A 52 14.55 -11.73 -4.45
N GLY A 53 13.92 -10.55 -4.42
CA GLY A 53 13.74 -9.70 -5.58
C GLY A 53 14.76 -8.57 -5.61
N SER A 54 15.39 -8.37 -6.77
CA SER A 54 16.28 -7.24 -7.02
C SER A 54 15.60 -6.20 -7.93
N ASN A 55 15.61 -4.95 -7.52
CA ASN A 55 15.04 -3.85 -8.27
C ASN A 55 16.05 -2.72 -8.43
N ALA A 56 16.43 -2.42 -9.68
CA ALA A 56 17.25 -1.27 -10.00
C ALA A 56 16.37 -0.03 -10.23
N TYR A 57 16.77 1.09 -9.65
CA TYR A 57 16.08 2.36 -9.69
C TYR A 57 17.03 3.45 -10.24
N PHE A 58 16.63 4.06 -11.34
CA PHE A 58 17.34 5.20 -11.92
C PHE A 58 16.60 6.49 -11.60
N PHE A 59 17.31 7.48 -11.06
CA PHE A 59 16.77 8.82 -10.83
C PHE A 59 17.57 9.85 -11.63
N SER A 60 16.88 10.70 -12.40
CA SER A 60 17.55 11.80 -13.10
C SER A 60 17.92 12.93 -12.12
N SER A 61 19.01 13.67 -12.38
CA SER A 61 19.53 14.70 -11.46
C SER A 61 18.54 15.75 -11.03
N ASN A 62 17.67 16.13 -11.96
CA ASN A 62 17.14 17.48 -11.95
C ASN A 62 15.94 17.63 -11.00
N SER A 63 15.66 16.61 -10.18
CA SER A 63 14.52 16.59 -9.28
C SER A 63 14.72 15.62 -8.11
N TYR A 64 15.87 15.66 -7.43
CA TYR A 64 16.13 14.79 -6.28
C TYR A 64 15.26 15.18 -5.07
N SER A 65 13.99 14.78 -5.13
CA SER A 65 13.10 14.77 -3.97
C SER A 65 13.17 13.38 -3.37
N ALA A 66 13.75 13.26 -2.18
CA ALA A 66 13.84 12.00 -1.45
C ALA A 66 12.46 11.33 -1.32
N LYS A 67 11.39 12.13 -1.12
CA LYS A 67 10.01 11.64 -1.05
C LYS A 67 9.54 11.00 -2.37
N LYS A 68 9.76 11.65 -3.51
CA LYS A 68 9.40 11.10 -4.82
C LYS A 68 10.21 9.84 -5.14
N THR A 69 11.48 9.85 -4.76
CA THR A 69 12.42 8.73 -4.92
C THR A 69 11.95 7.50 -4.15
N ILE A 70 11.69 7.66 -2.85
CA ILE A 70 11.19 6.58 -1.97
C ILE A 70 9.83 6.07 -2.44
N SER A 71 8.92 6.96 -2.83
CA SER A 71 7.60 6.57 -3.36
C SER A 71 7.72 5.74 -4.64
N ALA A 72 8.61 6.12 -5.56
CA ALA A 72 8.87 5.35 -6.78
C ALA A 72 9.48 3.96 -6.47
N ILE A 73 10.36 3.86 -5.48
CA ILE A 73 10.93 2.59 -5.02
C ILE A 73 9.82 1.67 -4.51
N PHE A 74 9.01 2.15 -3.56
CA PHE A 74 7.94 1.35 -2.95
C PHE A 74 6.85 0.96 -3.94
N ASN A 75 6.49 1.86 -4.87
CA ASN A 75 5.54 1.54 -5.94
C ASN A 75 6.05 0.42 -6.85
N ASN A 76 7.34 0.41 -7.17
CA ASN A 76 7.94 -0.67 -7.95
C ASN A 76 8.02 -1.99 -7.18
N ILE A 77 8.36 -1.94 -5.89
CA ILE A 77 8.33 -3.10 -5.00
C ILE A 77 6.95 -3.75 -5.02
N ASN A 78 5.90 -2.94 -4.90
CA ASN A 78 4.50 -3.38 -4.98
C ASN A 78 4.16 -3.98 -6.36
N LYS A 79 4.53 -3.30 -7.45
CA LYS A 79 4.25 -3.77 -8.82
C LYS A 79 4.93 -5.10 -9.16
N ARG A 80 6.10 -5.35 -8.59
CA ARG A 80 6.89 -6.57 -8.83
C ARG A 80 6.67 -7.65 -7.78
N ALA A 81 5.81 -7.39 -6.80
CA ALA A 81 5.47 -8.38 -5.79
C ALA A 81 4.85 -9.62 -6.48
N PRO A 82 5.35 -10.83 -6.19
CA PRO A 82 4.71 -12.06 -6.64
C PRO A 82 3.26 -12.13 -6.16
N GLN A 83 2.39 -12.77 -6.94
CA GLN A 83 0.99 -12.94 -6.54
C GLN A 83 0.92 -13.70 -5.21
N GLY A 84 0.27 -13.07 -4.22
CA GLY A 84 0.13 -13.60 -2.86
C GLY A 84 1.19 -13.11 -1.86
N ALA A 85 2.27 -12.47 -2.31
CA ALA A 85 3.17 -11.78 -1.39
C ALA A 85 2.48 -10.54 -0.80
N ASN A 86 2.53 -10.40 0.53
CA ASN A 86 1.94 -9.25 1.24
C ASN A 86 2.98 -8.49 2.08
N ALA A 87 4.24 -8.94 2.07
CA ALA A 87 5.35 -8.24 2.68
C ALA A 87 6.67 -8.41 1.90
N CYS A 88 7.58 -7.46 2.10
CA CYS A 88 8.93 -7.37 1.58
C CYS A 88 9.84 -7.07 2.78
N ILE A 89 10.54 -8.09 3.25
CA ILE A 89 11.40 -8.06 4.46
C ILE A 89 12.87 -7.97 4.05
N ASN A 90 13.76 -7.71 5.01
CA ASN A 90 15.19 -7.54 4.75
C ASN A 90 15.48 -6.48 3.65
N PHE A 91 14.65 -5.45 3.57
CA PHE A 91 14.82 -4.40 2.57
C PHE A 91 16.15 -3.67 2.76
N LYS A 92 16.94 -3.62 1.70
CA LYS A 92 18.20 -2.87 1.66
C LYS A 92 18.24 -2.01 0.41
N LEU A 93 18.73 -0.78 0.55
CA LEU A 93 18.89 0.17 -0.54
C LEU A 93 20.34 0.62 -0.59
N PHE A 94 20.97 0.48 -1.75
CA PHE A 94 22.38 0.84 -1.97
C PHE A 94 22.51 1.77 -3.17
N SER A 95 23.42 2.74 -3.11
CA SER A 95 23.81 3.50 -4.29
C SER A 95 24.89 2.72 -5.04
N ALA A 96 24.61 2.32 -6.28
CA ALA A 96 25.54 1.54 -7.09
C ALA A 96 26.57 2.43 -7.81
N ARG A 97 26.14 3.61 -8.31
CA ARG A 97 27.00 4.69 -8.85
C ARG A 97 26.20 5.99 -8.94
N GLY A 98 26.56 7.00 -8.16
CA GLY A 98 25.92 8.33 -8.20
C GLY A 98 24.41 8.27 -8.00
N ARG A 99 23.65 8.39 -9.10
CA ARG A 99 22.18 8.47 -9.11
C ARG A 99 21.46 7.13 -9.35
N PHE A 100 22.21 6.04 -9.41
CA PHE A 100 21.67 4.69 -9.48
C PHE A 100 21.52 4.11 -8.08
N PHE A 101 20.29 3.73 -7.73
CA PHE A 101 20.00 3.01 -6.49
C PHE A 101 19.53 1.61 -6.84
N VAL A 102 19.99 0.62 -6.08
CA VAL A 102 19.50 -0.75 -6.20
C VAL A 102 18.90 -1.14 -4.86
N GLY A 103 17.63 -1.52 -4.89
CA GLY A 103 16.92 -2.03 -3.73
C GLY A 103 16.72 -3.53 -3.87
N TYR A 104 16.92 -4.24 -2.76
CA TYR A 104 16.69 -5.67 -2.66
C TYR A 104 15.78 -5.94 -1.47
N CYS A 105 14.87 -6.89 -1.59
CA CYS A 105 14.15 -7.45 -0.46
C CYS A 105 13.70 -8.88 -0.73
N GLU A 106 13.32 -9.56 0.34
CA GLU A 106 12.72 -10.89 0.31
C GLU A 106 11.20 -10.75 0.32
N TYR A 107 10.56 -11.26 -0.73
CA TYR A 107 9.10 -11.25 -0.81
C TYR A 107 8.54 -12.43 -0.02
N VAL A 108 7.63 -12.13 0.90
CA VAL A 108 7.02 -13.13 1.78
C VAL A 108 5.51 -12.91 1.90
N THR A 109 4.80 -13.97 2.25
CA THR A 109 3.46 -13.85 2.85
C THR A 109 3.62 -13.99 4.36
N ILE A 110 3.17 -12.98 5.09
CA ILE A 110 3.09 -13.00 6.55
C ILE A 110 1.64 -13.15 7.01
N SER A 111 1.47 -13.79 8.15
CA SER A 111 0.19 -13.88 8.86
C SER A 111 0.39 -13.54 10.34
N SER A 112 -0.63 -12.96 10.96
CA SER A 112 -0.59 -12.65 12.39
C SER A 112 -0.41 -13.93 13.20
N SER A 113 0.48 -13.90 14.19
CA SER A 113 0.80 -15.04 15.06
C SER A 113 -0.18 -15.18 16.24
N LYS A 114 -1.43 -14.73 16.10
CA LYS A 114 -2.46 -14.90 17.14
C LYS A 114 -2.63 -16.36 17.54
#